data_AF-N9CYR1-F1
#
_entry.id   AF-N9CYR1-F1
#
_cell.length_a   1.000
_cell.length_b   1.000
_cell.length_c   1.000
_cell.angle_alpha   90.00
_cell.angle_beta   90.00
_cell.angle_gamma   90.00
#
_symmetry.space_group_name_H-M   'P 1'
#
loop_
_entity.id
_entity.type
_entity.pdbx_description
1 polymer ?
#
loop_
_entity_poly.entity_id
_entity_poly.type
_entity_poly.pdbx_seq_one_letter_code
_entity_poly.pdbx_strand_id
1 'polypeptide(L)' 'MTNYKLQMTKEQAFETVAKIIFDRGCQLIIGGNPAYETEKVLFHIEMCMTEWGYRSAKVAEYCDSIKQENDLMRSMGIN' A
#
# COMPACT_ATOMS: atom_id res chain seq x y z
N MET A 1 -30.89 21.78 -8.45
CA MET A 1 -30.17 20.51 -8.27
C MET A 1 -28.74 20.83 -7.86
N THR A 2 -28.40 20.68 -6.58
CA THR A 2 -27.05 20.97 -6.09
C THR A 2 -26.14 19.82 -6.50
N ASN A 3 -25.10 20.14 -7.27
CA ASN A 3 -24.08 19.19 -7.73
C ASN A 3 -23.18 18.87 -6.53
N TYR A 4 -23.48 17.81 -5.78
CA TYR A 4 -22.60 17.33 -4.72
C TYR A 4 -21.38 16.66 -5.36
N LYS A 5 -20.39 17.46 -5.75
CA LYS A 5 -19.07 16.93 -6.08
C LYS A 5 -18.55 16.28 -4.79
N LEU A 6 -18.48 14.95 -4.75
CA LEU A 6 -17.94 14.20 -3.62
C LEU A 6 -16.50 14.69 -3.39
N GLN A 7 -16.31 15.54 -2.38
CA GLN A 7 -15.00 16.04 -2.04
C GLN A 7 -14.28 14.97 -1.24
N MET A 8 -13.47 14.17 -1.93
CA MET A 8 -12.61 13.17 -1.30
C MET A 8 -11.56 13.89 -0.46
N THR A 9 -11.40 13.47 0.80
CA THR A 9 -10.33 14.00 1.64
C THR A 9 -8.97 13.46 1.19
N LYS A 10 -7.89 14.16 1.51
CA LYS A 10 -6.52 13.70 1.21
C LYS A 10 -6.24 12.33 1.85
N GLU A 11 -6.75 12.08 3.06
CA GLU A 11 -6.62 10.82 3.78
C GLU A 11 -7.28 9.68 2.99
N GLN A 12 -8.53 9.89 2.56
CA GLN A 12 -9.28 8.92 1.75
C GLN A 12 -8.62 8.65 0.39
N ALA A 13 -8.02 9.67 -0.21
CA ALA A 13 -7.31 9.53 -1.47
C ALA A 13 -6.08 8.61 -1.33
N PHE A 14 -5.25 8.85 -0.31
CA PHE A 14 -4.06 8.03 -0.05
C PHE A 14 -4.43 6.60 0.36
N GLU A 15 -5.48 6.42 1.18
CA GLU A 15 -5.98 5.08 1.53
C GLU A 15 -6.50 4.31 0.31
N THR A 16 -7.16 5.00 -0.62
CA THR A 16 -7.64 4.39 -1.87
C THR A 16 -6.48 3.97 -2.76
N VAL A 17 -5.49 4.84 -2.94
CA VAL A 17 -4.28 4.53 -3.72
C VAL A 17 -3.50 3.38 -3.09
N ALA A 18 -3.29 3.42 -1.77
CA ALA A 18 -2.63 2.34 -1.03
C ALA A 18 -3.34 0.99 -1.23
N LYS A 19 -4.67 0.96 -1.20
CA LYS A 19 -5.45 -0.27 -1.45
C LYS A 19 -5.23 -0.82 -2.86
N ILE A 20 -5.22 0.03 -3.88
CA ILE A 20 -4.98 -0.39 -5.27
C ILE A 20 -3.58 -1.03 -5.40
N ILE A 21 -2.56 -0.39 -4.80
CA ILE A 21 -1.19 -0.90 -4.80
C ILE A 21 -1.13 -2.23 -4.06
N PHE A 22 -1.71 -2.30 -2.86
CA PHE A 22 -1.76 -3.51 -2.04
C PHE A 22 -2.41 -4.68 -2.78
N ASP A 23 -3.58 -4.47 -3.40
CA ASP A 23 -4.27 -5.50 -4.17
C ASP A 23 -3.41 -6.03 -5.32
N ARG A 24 -2.65 -5.15 -5.97
CA ARG A 24 -1.70 -5.56 -7.00
C ARG A 24 -0.56 -6.40 -6.42
N GLY A 25 -0.03 -6.03 -5.26
CA GLY A 25 0.97 -6.83 -4.53
C GLY A 25 0.47 -8.23 -4.18
N CYS A 26 -0.75 -8.34 -3.65
CA CYS A 26 -1.38 -9.62 -3.34
C CYS A 26 -1.50 -10.51 -4.57
N GLN A 27 -1.87 -9.96 -5.73
CA GLN A 27 -1.92 -10.73 -6.98
C GLN A 27 -0.55 -11.29 -7.40
N LEU A 28 0.52 -10.50 -7.23
CA LEU A 28 1.89 -10.97 -7.52
C LEU A 28 2.28 -12.12 -6.59
N ILE A 29 2.06 -11.95 -5.28
CA ILE A 29 2.38 -12.94 -4.25
C ILE A 29 1.61 -14.24 -4.46
N ILE A 30 0.31 -14.16 -4.72
CA ILE A 30 -0.53 -15.32 -5.04
C ILE A 30 -0.04 -16.03 -6.32
N GLY A 31 0.48 -15.27 -7.29
CA GLY A 31 1.11 -15.79 -8.49
C GLY A 31 2.52 -16.35 -8.28
N GLY A 32 3.04 -16.39 -7.05
CA GLY A 32 4.38 -16.87 -6.70
C GLY A 32 5.50 -15.88 -7.05
N ASN A 33 5.18 -14.61 -7.29
CA ASN A 33 6.16 -13.58 -7.61
C ASN A 33 6.35 -12.62 -6.44
N PRO A 34 7.58 -12.11 -6.22
CA PRO A 34 7.81 -11.08 -5.23
C PRO A 34 7.13 -9.77 -5.62
N ALA A 35 6.67 -9.04 -4.59
CA ALA A 35 6.03 -7.74 -4.72
C ALA A 35 6.95 -6.64 -4.17
N TYR A 36 8.25 -6.67 -4.49
CA TYR A 36 9.25 -5.75 -3.92
C TYR A 36 8.99 -4.28 -4.26
N GLU A 37 8.55 -4.00 -5.49
CA GLU A 37 8.19 -2.63 -5.87
C GLU A 37 6.91 -2.18 -5.18
N THR A 38 5.93 -3.08 -4.97
CA THR A 38 4.74 -2.79 -4.18
C THR A 38 5.12 -2.39 -2.75
N GLU A 39 6.02 -3.12 -2.09
CA GLU A 39 6.53 -2.79 -0.75
C GLU A 39 7.08 -1.37 -0.73
N LYS A 40 8.03 -1.04 -1.61
CA LYS A 40 8.66 0.28 -1.67
C LYS A 40 7.63 1.40 -1.85
N VAL A 41 6.68 1.22 -2.76
CA VAL A 41 5.64 2.22 -3.04
C VAL A 41 4.70 2.39 -1.84
N LEU A 42 4.29 1.31 -1.16
CA LEU A 42 3.45 1.41 0.04
C LEU A 42 4.17 2.16 1.17
N PHE A 43 5.45 1.90 1.40
CA PHE A 43 6.25 2.66 2.38
C PHE A 43 6.41 4.14 2.00
N HIS A 44 6.54 4.46 0.71
CA HIS A 44 6.55 5.87 0.28
C HIS A 44 5.18 6.56 0.46
N ILE A 45 4.09 5.84 0.24
CA ILE A 45 2.74 6.33 0.54
C ILE A 45 2.60 6.63 2.04
N GLU A 46 3.02 5.72 2.91
CA GLU A 46 2.99 5.92 4.37
C GLU A 46 3.88 7.10 4.82
N MET A 47 5.06 7.25 4.22
CA MET A 47 5.95 8.39 4.45
C MET A 47 5.28 9.71 4.09
N CYS A 48 4.72 9.84 2.88
CA CYS A 48 4.01 11.03 2.44
C CYS A 48 2.82 11.39 3.36
N MET A 49 2.07 10.38 3.83
CA MET A 49 0.99 10.60 4.80
C MET A 49 1.52 11.19 6.11
N THR A 50 2.62 10.63 6.61
CA THR A 50 3.28 11.08 7.84
C THR A 50 3.78 12.52 7.70
N GLU A 51 4.42 12.87 6.57
CA GLU A 51 4.88 14.24 6.29
C GLU A 51 3.71 15.24 6.17
N TRP A 52 2.54 14.77 5.76
CA TRP A 52 1.32 15.59 5.74
C TRP A 52 0.61 15.67 7.10
N GLY A 53 1.19 15.05 8.13
CA GLY A 53 0.73 15.18 9.52
C GLY A 53 -0.36 14.18 9.94
N TYR A 54 -0.53 13.07 9.22
CA TYR A 54 -1.46 12.02 9.63
C TYR A 54 -0.92 10.61 9.37
N ARG A 55 -1.56 9.60 9.97
CA ARG A 55 -1.26 8.18 9.75
C ARG A 55 -2.57 7.41 9.56
N SER A 56 -2.52 6.32 8.79
CA SER A 56 -3.63 5.38 8.66
C SER A 56 -3.19 4.00 9.11
N ALA A 57 -3.84 3.45 10.13
CA ALA A 57 -3.60 2.09 10.59
C ALA A 57 -3.82 1.06 9.47
N LYS A 58 -4.75 1.35 8.55
CA LYS A 58 -5.04 0.52 7.39
C LYS A 58 -3.88 0.45 6.40
N VAL A 59 -3.22 1.59 6.16
CA VAL A 59 -2.05 1.65 5.26
C VAL A 59 -0.84 0.99 5.91
N ALA A 60 -0.65 1.16 7.22
CA ALA A 60 0.41 0.48 7.96
C ALA A 60 0.27 -1.05 7.86
N GLU A 61 -0.95 -1.58 8.03
CA GLU A 61 -1.24 -3.01 7.86
C GLU A 61 -0.90 -3.52 6.46
N TYR A 62 -1.17 -2.73 5.41
CA TYR A 62 -0.78 -3.07 4.04
C TYR A 62 0.74 -3.15 3.85
N CYS A 63 1.49 -2.23 4.47
CA CYS A 63 2.95 -2.22 4.43
C CYS A 63 3.50 -3.47 5.12
N ASP A 64 3.03 -3.76 6.34
CA ASP A 64 3.47 -4.91 7.13
C ASP A 64 3.19 -6.24 6.42
N SER A 65 1.99 -6.39 5.85
CA SER A 65 1.57 -7.61 5.15
C SER A 65 2.43 -7.90 3.93
N ILE A 66 2.64 -6.90 3.06
CA ILE A 66 3.48 -7.08 1.86
C ILE A 66 4.94 -7.32 2.25
N LYS A 67 5.45 -6.59 3.25
CA LYS A 67 6.81 -6.75 3.73
C LYS A 67 7.06 -8.17 4.25
N GLN A 68 6.13 -8.71 5.04
CA GLN A 68 6.25 -10.05 5.60
C GLN A 68 6.38 -11.11 4.49
N GLU A 69 5.51 -11.06 3.48
CA GLU A 69 5.54 -12.01 2.36
C GLU A 69 6.82 -11.87 1.52
N ASN A 70 7.24 -10.64 1.24
CA ASN A 70 8.50 -10.38 0.54
C ASN A 70 9.72 -10.85 1.34
N ASP A 71 9.74 -10.68 2.66
CA ASP A 71 10.83 -11.17 3.52
C ASP A 71 10.90 -12.70 3.49
N LEU A 72 9.75 -13.40 3.43
CA LEU A 72 9.72 -14.85 3.20
C LEU A 72 10.36 -15.20 1.85
N MET A 73 10.01 -14.50 0.77
CA MET A 73 10.59 -14.74 -0.56
C MET A 73 12.09 -14.48 -0.62
N ARG A 74 12.56 -13.41 0.03
CA ARG A 74 14.00 -13.12 0.20
C ARG A 74 14.70 -14.25 0.94
N SER A 75 14.08 -14.79 2.01
CA SER A 75 14.64 -15.91 2.78
C SER A 75 14.77 -17.20 1.95
N MET A 76 13.92 -17.36 0.94
CA MET A 76 13.97 -18.46 -0.03
C MET A 76 14.96 -18.21 -1.18
N GLY A 77 15.62 -17.05 -1.23
CA GLY A 77 16.57 -16.69 -2.28
C GLY A 77 15.92 -16.21 -3.59
N ILE A 78 14.63 -15.83 -3.56
CA ILE A 78 13.93 -15.27 -4.71
C ILE A 78 14.25 -13.77 -4.77
N ASN A 79 14.88 -13.31 -5.86
CA ASN A 79 15.28 -11.91 -6.09
C ASN A 79 14.50 -11.27 -7.24
#